data_AF-K9SHB4-F1
#
_entry.id   AF-K9SHB4-F1
#
_cell.length_a   1.000
_cell.length_b   1.000
_cell.length_c   1.000
_cell.angle_alpha   90.00
_cell.angle_beta   90.00
_cell.angle_gamma   90.00
#
_symmetry.space_group_name_H-M   'P 1'
#
loop_
_entity.id
_entity.type
_entity.pdbx_description
1 polymer ?
#
loop_
_entity_poly.entity_id
_entity_poly.type
_entity_poly.pdbx_seq_one_letter_code
_entity_poly.pdbx_strand_id
1 'polypeptide(L)'
;MDVDKGSDKDTPPIYDDDDREVLMSLLEEYSNKLLRICEELNKLYRNANLLTLTFAFVSPIIFVTSLSYVRVYPLMYLVLFSCCFIMILLGAYINARSFNLQKKRGQNIYYRLSKIIRIISQLQEHVESRVSRKLELDFRLADAEVALEEFKRFSGKNLIP
;
A
#
# COMPACT_ATOMS: atom_id res chain seq x y z
N MET A 1 -6.06 65.32 9.47
CA MET A 1 -7.18 64.68 10.18
C MET A 1 -7.49 63.43 9.41
N ASP A 2 -7.09 62.32 10.03
CA ASP A 2 -6.84 61.01 9.46
C ASP A 2 -8.11 60.30 9.00
N VAL A 3 -8.07 59.80 7.76
CA VAL A 3 -9.09 58.95 7.18
C VAL A 3 -8.73 57.50 7.49
N ASP A 4 -9.52 56.95 8.41
CA ASP A 4 -9.96 55.56 8.56
C ASP A 4 -9.12 54.48 7.85
N LYS A 5 -8.24 53.83 8.62
CA LYS A 5 -7.70 52.51 8.28
C LYS A 5 -8.80 51.49 8.59
N GLY A 6 -9.54 51.11 7.56
CA GLY A 6 -10.31 49.87 7.53
C GLY A 6 -9.38 48.70 7.83
N SER A 7 -9.32 48.32 9.11
CA SER A 7 -8.70 47.10 9.59
C SER A 7 -9.56 45.96 9.09
N ASP A 8 -9.25 45.48 7.89
CA ASP A 8 -9.64 44.17 7.41
C ASP A 8 -9.06 43.16 8.41
N LYS A 9 -9.90 42.79 9.39
CA LYS A 9 -9.56 41.73 10.33
C LYS A 9 -9.60 40.47 9.49
N ASP A 10 -8.41 39.97 9.16
CA ASP A 10 -8.14 38.58 8.83
C ASP A 10 -8.75 37.69 9.92
N THR A 11 -10.07 37.49 9.88
CA THR A 11 -10.73 36.42 10.61
C THR A 11 -10.24 35.13 9.96
N PRO A 12 -9.53 34.27 10.70
CA PRO A 12 -9.12 32.98 10.17
C PRO A 12 -10.37 32.26 9.65
N PRO A 13 -10.28 31.57 8.51
CA PRO A 13 -11.43 30.88 7.94
C PRO A 13 -12.02 29.96 9.00
N ILE A 14 -13.25 30.26 9.42
CA ILE A 14 -14.00 29.46 10.38
C ILE A 14 -14.32 28.16 9.66
N TYR A 15 -13.56 27.12 10.01
CA TYR A 15 -13.80 25.77 9.53
C TYR A 15 -15.12 25.28 10.13
N ASP A 16 -16.07 24.91 9.29
CA ASP A 16 -17.37 24.46 9.76
C ASP A 16 -17.26 23.04 10.34
N ASP A 17 -18.15 22.68 11.28
CA ASP A 17 -18.19 21.33 11.86
C ASP A 17 -18.41 20.28 10.74
N ASP A 18 -19.09 20.67 9.65
CA ASP A 18 -19.34 19.87 8.44
C ASP A 18 -18.05 19.53 7.68
N ASP A 19 -17.12 20.49 7.51
CA ASP A 19 -15.84 20.25 6.81
C ASP A 19 -14.97 19.25 7.58
N ARG A 20 -15.06 19.28 8.91
CA ARG A 20 -14.35 18.34 9.78
C ARG A 20 -14.89 16.91 9.64
N GLU A 21 -16.20 16.74 9.57
CA GLU A 21 -16.84 15.44 9.37
C GLU A 21 -16.46 14.85 7.99
N VAL A 22 -16.39 15.70 6.97
CA VAL A 22 -15.87 15.32 5.64
C VAL A 22 -14.40 14.87 5.72
N LEU A 23 -13.54 15.58 6.46
CA LEU A 23 -12.15 15.12 6.62
C LEU A 23 -12.03 13.82 7.41
N MET A 24 -12.82 13.63 8.46
CA MET A 24 -12.82 12.40 9.23
C MET A 24 -13.26 11.19 8.38
N SER A 25 -14.29 11.35 7.55
CA SER A 25 -14.77 10.31 6.65
C SER A 25 -13.77 10.00 5.54
N LEU A 26 -13.12 11.01 4.95
CA LEU A 26 -12.06 10.83 3.97
C LEU A 26 -10.85 10.10 4.57
N LEU A 27 -10.44 10.47 5.78
CA LEU A 27 -9.32 9.83 6.47
C LEU A 27 -9.58 8.33 6.67
N GLU A 28 -10.78 7.99 7.15
CA GLU A 28 -11.21 6.60 7.33
C GLU A 28 -11.32 5.84 6.01
N GLU A 29 -11.87 6.46 4.98
CA GLU A 29 -12.00 5.81 3.66
C GLU A 29 -10.62 5.51 3.05
N TYR A 30 -9.69 6.48 3.11
CA TYR A 30 -8.36 6.32 2.55
C TYR A 30 -7.47 5.40 3.40
N SER A 31 -7.56 5.42 4.73
CA SER A 31 -6.84 4.48 5.60
C SER A 31 -7.27 3.05 5.34
N ASN A 32 -8.59 2.80 5.29
CA ASN A 32 -9.15 1.48 4.98
C ASN A 32 -8.78 0.99 3.58
N LYS A 33 -8.79 1.87 2.57
CA LYS A 33 -8.33 1.52 1.21
C LYS A 33 -6.85 1.16 1.20
N LEU A 34 -6.01 1.88 1.94
CA LEU A 34 -4.59 1.62 2.01
C LEU A 34 -4.29 0.29 2.71
N LEU A 35 -4.99 -0.01 3.82
CA LEU A 35 -4.90 -1.28 4.53
C LEU A 35 -5.29 -2.46 3.64
N ARG A 36 -6.40 -2.34 2.88
CA ARG A 36 -6.80 -3.39 1.91
C ARG A 36 -5.72 -3.66 0.86
N ILE A 37 -5.05 -2.61 0.37
CA ILE A 37 -3.94 -2.78 -0.57
C ILE A 37 -2.75 -3.47 0.11
N CYS A 38 -2.46 -3.16 1.37
CA CYS A 38 -1.43 -3.84 2.14
C CYS A 38 -1.76 -5.34 2.31
N GLU A 39 -2.99 -5.68 2.63
CA GLU A 39 -3.45 -7.08 2.73
C GLU A 39 -3.33 -7.82 1.39
N GLU A 40 -3.72 -7.19 0.28
CA GLU A 40 -3.59 -7.77 -1.05
C GLU A 40 -2.11 -7.98 -1.43
N LEU A 41 -1.24 -7.02 -1.13
CA LEU A 41 0.21 -7.15 -1.33
C LEU A 41 0.80 -8.28 -0.47
N ASN A 42 0.37 -8.39 0.79
CA ASN A 42 0.80 -9.44 1.69
C ASN A 42 0.34 -10.83 1.19
N LYS A 43 -0.89 -10.94 0.68
CA LYS A 43 -1.42 -12.17 0.08
C LYS A 43 -0.62 -12.57 -1.16
N LEU A 44 -0.30 -11.62 -2.04
CA LEU A 44 0.54 -11.86 -3.22
C LEU A 44 1.95 -12.33 -2.81
N TYR A 45 2.55 -11.68 -1.81
CA TYR A 45 3.86 -12.05 -1.30
C TYR A 45 3.86 -13.45 -0.66
N ARG A 46 2.87 -13.75 0.18
CA ARG A 46 2.72 -15.07 0.82
C ARG A 46 2.52 -16.16 -0.21
N ASN A 47 1.67 -15.93 -1.21
CA ASN A 47 1.43 -16.90 -2.28
C ASN A 47 2.69 -17.14 -3.12
N ALA A 48 3.44 -16.09 -3.44
CA ALA A 48 4.72 -16.22 -4.12
C ALA A 48 5.73 -17.00 -3.27
N ASN A 49 5.80 -16.74 -1.96
CA ASN A 49 6.72 -17.43 -1.07
C ASN A 49 6.37 -18.91 -0.89
N LEU A 50 5.09 -19.25 -0.78
CA LEU A 50 4.62 -20.64 -0.75
C LEU A 50 4.99 -21.39 -2.03
N LEU A 51 4.81 -20.76 -3.20
CA LEU A 51 5.25 -21.31 -4.49
C LEU A 51 6.76 -21.54 -4.51
N THR A 52 7.57 -20.57 -4.10
CA THR A 52 9.03 -20.72 -4.04
C THR A 52 9.43 -21.89 -3.12
N LEU A 53 8.76 -22.01 -1.96
CA LEU A 53 9.04 -23.05 -0.99
C LEU A 53 8.67 -24.43 -1.54
N THR A 54 7.50 -24.60 -2.16
CA THR A 54 7.14 -25.87 -2.81
C THR A 54 8.10 -26.21 -3.95
N PHE A 55 8.51 -25.24 -4.77
CA PHE A 55 9.54 -25.45 -5.79
C PHE A 55 10.88 -25.91 -5.20
N ALA A 56 11.32 -25.33 -4.08
CA ALA A 56 12.58 -25.71 -3.44
C ALA A 56 12.60 -27.19 -3.00
N PHE A 57 11.46 -27.73 -2.54
CA PHE A 57 11.37 -29.14 -2.13
C PHE A 57 11.15 -30.10 -3.31
N VAL A 58 10.38 -29.70 -4.32
CA VAL A 58 10.02 -30.56 -5.44
C VAL A 58 11.14 -30.63 -6.50
N SER A 59 11.89 -29.54 -6.69
CA SER A 59 13.00 -29.44 -7.65
C SER A 59 14.06 -30.56 -7.53
N PRO A 60 14.62 -30.87 -6.35
CA PRO A 60 15.62 -31.93 -6.23
C PRO A 60 15.06 -33.33 -6.55
N ILE A 61 13.80 -33.61 -6.22
CA ILE A 61 13.14 -34.88 -6.54
C ILE A 61 12.98 -35.04 -8.05
N ILE A 62 12.55 -33.98 -8.73
CA ILE A 62 12.46 -33.95 -10.19
C ILE A 62 13.85 -34.11 -10.81
N PHE A 63 14.88 -33.45 -10.27
CA PHE A 63 16.24 -33.53 -10.79
C PHE A 63 16.79 -34.96 -10.74
N VAL A 64 16.67 -35.64 -9.59
CA VAL A 64 17.16 -37.02 -9.42
C VAL A 64 16.42 -37.99 -10.34
N THR A 65 15.10 -37.89 -10.43
CA THR A 65 14.31 -38.77 -11.32
C THR A 65 14.60 -38.48 -12.80
N SER A 66 14.82 -37.21 -13.17
CA SER A 66 15.10 -36.82 -14.55
C SER A 66 16.39 -37.44 -15.11
N LEU A 67 17.43 -37.59 -14.29
CA LEU A 67 18.72 -38.17 -14.68
C LEU A 67 18.58 -39.58 -15.26
N SER A 68 17.63 -40.38 -14.75
CA SER A 68 17.36 -41.73 -15.26
C SER A 68 16.60 -41.71 -16.60
N TYR A 69 15.69 -40.77 -16.79
CA TYR A 69 14.84 -40.67 -17.99
C TYR A 69 15.52 -40.01 -19.18
N VAL A 70 16.41 -39.04 -18.96
CA VAL A 70 17.14 -38.32 -20.03
C VAL A 70 17.95 -39.28 -20.90
N ARG A 71 18.47 -40.36 -20.31
CA ARG A 71 19.22 -41.39 -21.02
C ARG A 71 18.37 -42.17 -22.03
N VAL A 72 17.07 -42.29 -21.78
CA VAL A 72 16.15 -43.10 -22.60
C VAL A 72 15.39 -42.23 -23.60
N TYR A 73 14.95 -41.03 -23.21
CA TYR A 73 14.12 -40.15 -24.05
C TYR A 73 14.53 -38.67 -23.97
N PRO A 74 15.69 -38.28 -24.52
CA PRO A 74 16.24 -36.93 -24.35
C PRO A 74 15.41 -35.83 -25.03
N LEU A 75 14.87 -36.08 -26.23
CA LEU A 75 14.11 -35.07 -26.99
C LEU A 75 12.77 -34.72 -26.34
N MET A 76 11.99 -35.74 -25.93
CA MET A 76 10.72 -35.54 -25.22
C MET A 76 10.91 -34.77 -23.91
N TYR A 77 11.97 -35.08 -23.18
CA TYR A 77 12.30 -34.40 -21.92
C TYR A 77 12.64 -32.92 -22.15
N LEU A 78 13.41 -32.58 -23.18
CA LEU A 78 13.78 -31.20 -23.50
C LEU A 78 12.53 -30.35 -23.83
N VAL A 79 11.60 -30.91 -24.61
CA VAL A 79 10.34 -30.24 -24.93
C VAL A 79 9.50 -30.00 -23.68
N LEU A 80 9.31 -31.01 -22.82
CA LEU A 80 8.56 -30.86 -21.57
C LEU A 80 9.21 -29.84 -20.62
N PHE A 81 10.54 -29.92 -20.45
CA PHE A 81 11.28 -29.01 -19.58
C PHE A 81 11.17 -27.56 -20.05
N SER A 82 11.36 -27.31 -21.35
CA SER A 82 11.22 -25.97 -21.92
C SER A 82 9.79 -25.43 -21.76
N CYS A 83 8.77 -26.26 -21.94
CA CYS A 83 7.37 -25.88 -21.74
C CYS A 83 7.08 -25.52 -20.28
N CYS A 84 7.53 -26.34 -19.32
CA CYS A 84 7.43 -26.05 -17.89
C CYS A 84 8.17 -24.76 -17.52
N PHE A 85 9.38 -24.57 -18.05
CA PHE A 85 10.19 -23.38 -17.79
C PHE A 85 9.49 -22.11 -18.28
N ILE A 86 8.91 -22.14 -19.49
CA ILE A 86 8.14 -21.01 -20.04
C ILE A 86 6.92 -20.69 -19.16
N MET A 87 6.18 -21.71 -18.69
CA MET A 87 5.03 -21.53 -17.80
C MET A 87 5.42 -20.87 -16.47
N ILE A 88 6.58 -21.26 -15.90
CA ILE A 88 7.11 -20.65 -14.68
C ILE A 88 7.47 -19.18 -14.93
N LEU A 89 8.15 -18.86 -16.03
CA LEU A 89 8.51 -17.49 -16.38
C LEU A 89 7.25 -16.61 -16.58
N LEU A 90 6.22 -17.14 -17.26
CA LEU A 90 4.94 -16.45 -17.44
C LEU A 90 4.25 -16.19 -16.09
N GLY A 91 4.19 -17.19 -15.21
CA GLY A 91 3.62 -17.05 -13.88
C GLY A 91 4.35 -16.00 -13.03
N ALA A 92 5.69 -16.05 -13.03
CA ALA A 92 6.53 -15.06 -12.34
C ALA A 92 6.32 -13.65 -12.90
N TYR A 93 6.23 -13.50 -14.23
CA TYR A 93 5.98 -12.22 -14.89
C TYR A 93 4.62 -11.63 -14.53
N ILE A 94 3.55 -12.42 -14.58
CA ILE A 94 2.19 -11.99 -14.21
C ILE A 94 2.14 -11.56 -12.74
N ASN A 95 2.74 -12.34 -11.84
CA ASN A 95 2.80 -12.02 -10.41
C ASN A 95 3.58 -10.73 -10.15
N ALA A 96 4.75 -10.57 -10.77
CA ALA A 96 5.55 -9.35 -10.65
C ALA A 96 4.80 -8.11 -11.17
N ARG A 97 4.10 -8.25 -12.30
CA ARG A 97 3.27 -7.18 -12.86
C ARG A 97 2.12 -6.81 -11.92
N SER A 98 1.41 -7.80 -11.38
CA SER A 98 0.31 -7.59 -10.43
C SER A 98 0.78 -6.85 -9.18
N PHE A 99 1.90 -7.28 -8.59
CA PHE A 99 2.52 -6.64 -7.44
C PHE A 99 2.87 -5.17 -7.72
N ASN A 100 3.50 -4.88 -8.86
CA ASN A 100 3.86 -3.51 -9.24
C ASN A 100 2.65 -2.61 -9.46
N LEU A 101 1.55 -3.14 -10.02
CA LEU A 101 0.31 -2.38 -10.20
C LEU A 101 -0.32 -2.01 -8.86
N GLN A 102 -0.41 -2.97 -7.93
CA GLN A 102 -0.96 -2.71 -6.60
C GLN A 102 -0.07 -1.75 -5.80
N LYS A 103 1.26 -1.89 -5.91
CA LYS A 103 2.21 -0.95 -5.33
C LYS A 103 1.99 0.47 -5.83
N LYS A 104 1.83 0.67 -7.15
CA LYS A 104 1.56 2.01 -7.73
C LYS A 104 0.22 2.59 -7.25
N ARG A 105 -0.82 1.76 -7.15
CA ARG A 105 -2.13 2.20 -6.61
C ARG A 105 -2.02 2.64 -5.16
N GLY A 106 -1.35 1.82 -4.33
CA GLY A 106 -1.10 2.15 -2.93
C GLY A 106 -0.28 3.42 -2.75
N GLN A 107 0.71 3.67 -3.62
CA GLN A 107 1.50 4.92 -3.59
C GLN A 107 0.61 6.17 -3.75
N ASN A 108 -0.32 6.17 -4.71
CA ASN A 108 -1.22 7.30 -4.92
C ASN A 108 -2.10 7.55 -3.68
N ILE A 109 -2.64 6.48 -3.09
CA ILE A 109 -3.45 6.57 -1.86
C ILE A 109 -2.60 7.04 -0.68
N TYR A 110 -1.38 6.53 -0.53
CA TYR A 110 -0.41 6.96 0.47
C TYR A 110 -0.14 8.48 0.38
N TYR A 111 0.11 9.01 -0.82
CA TYR A 111 0.33 10.45 -1.00
C TYR A 111 -0.89 11.29 -0.66
N ARG A 112 -2.09 10.83 -1.01
CA ARG A 112 -3.35 11.53 -0.68
C ARG A 112 -3.60 11.53 0.82
N LEU A 113 -3.51 10.36 1.46
CA LEU A 113 -3.72 10.20 2.90
C LEU A 113 -2.69 10.99 3.70
N SER A 114 -1.41 10.99 3.29
CA SER A 114 -0.36 11.78 3.94
C SER A 114 -0.62 13.29 3.85
N LYS A 115 -1.14 13.79 2.71
CA LYS A 115 -1.55 15.20 2.60
C LYS A 115 -2.73 15.53 3.51
N ILE A 116 -3.74 14.65 3.58
CA ILE A 116 -4.91 14.84 4.44
C ILE A 116 -4.49 14.89 5.92
N ILE A 117 -3.64 13.96 6.38
CA ILE A 117 -3.11 13.95 7.76
C ILE A 117 -2.40 15.26 8.09
N ARG A 118 -1.55 15.79 7.18
CA ARG A 118 -0.86 17.07 7.40
C ARG A 118 -1.84 18.24 7.54
N ILE A 119 -2.86 18.30 6.69
CA ILE A 119 -3.88 19.35 6.75
C ILE A 119 -4.66 19.28 8.06
N ILE A 120 -5.07 18.07 8.48
CA ILE A 120 -5.79 17.87 9.75
C ILE A 120 -4.92 18.24 10.94
N SER A 121 -3.65 17.82 10.95
CA SER A 121 -2.72 18.12 12.03
C SER A 121 -2.51 19.63 12.19
N GLN A 122 -2.40 20.38 11.08
CA GLN A 122 -2.35 21.84 11.11
C GLN A 122 -3.66 22.47 11.59
N LEU A 123 -4.80 21.91 11.16
CA LEU A 123 -6.13 22.39 11.57
C LEU A 123 -6.34 22.21 13.08
N GLN A 124 -5.83 21.11 13.64
CA GLN A 124 -5.96 20.80 15.06
C GLN A 124 -5.19 21.76 15.97
N GLU A 125 -4.13 22.41 15.48
CA GLU A 125 -3.42 23.47 16.21
C GLU A 125 -4.24 24.76 16.34
N HIS A 126 -5.20 24.99 15.43
CA HIS A 126 -5.95 26.24 15.35
C HIS A 126 -7.40 26.16 15.87
N VAL A 127 -7.91 24.98 16.18
CA VAL A 127 -9.29 24.80 16.66
C VAL A 127 -9.33 24.46 18.15
N GLU A 128 -9.87 25.38 18.97
CA GLU A 128 -10.32 25.13 20.35
C GLU A 128 -11.55 24.22 20.36
N SER A 129 -11.39 22.95 19.94
CA SER A 129 -12.51 22.01 19.89
C SER A 129 -12.71 21.30 21.23
N ARG A 130 -13.96 20.95 21.56
CA ARG A 130 -14.32 20.12 22.73
C ARG A 130 -13.41 18.88 22.82
N VAL A 131 -12.86 18.62 24.01
CA VAL A 131 -11.88 17.55 24.28
C VAL A 131 -12.27 16.21 23.64
N SER A 132 -13.55 15.81 23.73
CA SER A 132 -14.06 14.56 23.14
C SER A 132 -13.86 14.48 21.62
N ARG A 133 -14.13 15.56 20.88
CA ARG A 133 -13.98 15.58 19.42
C ARG A 133 -12.50 15.60 19.02
N LYS A 134 -11.68 16.32 19.79
CA LYS A 134 -10.23 16.33 19.61
C LYS A 134 -9.65 14.92 19.75
N LEU A 135 -10.08 14.20 20.79
CA LEU A 135 -9.67 12.84 21.08
C LEU A 135 -10.08 11.84 19.98
N GLU A 136 -11.30 11.96 19.44
CA GLU A 136 -11.75 11.14 18.31
C GLU A 136 -10.90 11.36 17.04
N LEU A 137 -10.58 12.63 16.75
CA LEU A 137 -9.71 12.98 15.63
C LEU A 137 -8.29 12.42 15.82
N ASP A 138 -7.75 12.52 17.04
CA ASP A 138 -6.44 11.96 17.40
C ASP A 138 -6.39 10.44 17.17
N PHE A 139 -7.43 9.71 17.59
CA PHE A 139 -7.51 8.27 17.34
C PHE A 139 -7.55 7.94 15.85
N ARG A 140 -8.38 8.65 15.07
CA ARG A 140 -8.48 8.44 13.62
C ARG A 140 -7.16 8.77 12.91
N LEU A 141 -6.48 9.84 13.32
CA LEU A 141 -5.15 10.19 12.82
C LEU A 141 -4.13 9.10 13.11
N ALA A 142 -4.10 8.58 14.34
CA ALA A 142 -3.22 7.49 14.70
C ALA A 142 -3.47 6.24 13.85
N ASP A 143 -4.73 5.86 13.61
CA ASP A 143 -5.06 4.73 12.73
C ASP A 143 -4.58 4.94 11.28
N ALA A 144 -4.73 6.17 10.77
CA ALA A 144 -4.26 6.53 9.44
C ALA A 144 -2.73 6.54 9.33
N GLU A 145 -2.03 6.98 10.38
CA GLU A 145 -0.56 6.93 10.46
C GLU A 145 -0.04 5.50 10.50
N VAL A 146 -0.68 4.61 11.27
CA VAL A 146 -0.35 3.18 11.32
C VAL A 146 -0.52 2.56 9.92
N ALA A 147 -1.61 2.85 9.22
CA ALA A 147 -1.82 2.37 7.85
C ALA A 147 -0.76 2.87 6.86
N LEU A 148 -0.31 4.13 7.00
CA LEU A 148 0.79 4.67 6.19
C LEU A 148 2.12 3.99 6.49
N GLU A 149 2.43 3.74 7.77
CA GLU A 149 3.65 3.08 8.18
C GLU A 149 3.71 1.62 7.70
N GLU A 150 2.59 0.91 7.77
CA GLU A 150 2.47 -0.45 7.25
C GLU A 150 2.69 -0.49 5.73
N PHE A 151 2.08 0.41 4.97
CA PHE A 151 2.33 0.52 3.54
C PHE A 151 3.78 0.86 3.22
N LYS A 152 4.41 1.74 4.00
CA LYS A 152 5.83 2.10 3.85
C LYS A 152 6.73 0.89 4.07
N ARG A 153 6.39 0.03 5.04
CA ARG A 153 7.11 -1.24 5.29
C ARG A 153 6.99 -2.19 4.09
N PHE A 154 5.80 -2.35 3.51
CA PHE A 154 5.58 -3.24 2.35
C PHE A 154 6.20 -2.72 1.05
N SER A 155 6.18 -1.41 0.83
CA SER A 155 6.72 -0.80 -0.39
C SER A 155 8.26 -0.69 -0.39
N GLY A 156 8.91 -0.89 0.77
CA GLY A 156 10.33 -0.67 0.99
C GLY A 156 10.69 0.82 1.01
N LYS A 157 11.90 1.15 1.50
CA LYS A 157 12.39 2.54 1.68
C LYS A 157 12.38 3.44 0.41
N ASN A 158 12.03 2.92 -0.76
CA ASN A 158 11.99 3.65 -2.04
C ASN A 158 10.70 4.47 -2.26
N LEU A 159 10.09 4.96 -1.18
CA LEU A 159 8.88 5.80 -1.20
C LEU A 159 9.17 7.29 -1.02
N ILE A 160 10.45 7.65 -0.93
CA ILE A 160 10.90 9.04 -0.83
C ILE A 160 11.68 9.30 -2.13
N PRO A 161 11.21 10.22 -3.01
CA PRO A 161 12.04 10.73 -4.09
C PRO A 161 13.28 11.44 -3.56
#